data_AF-A0AAN4AT27-F1
#
_entry.id   AF-A0AAN4AT27-F1
#
_cell.length_a   1.000
_cell.length_b   1.000
_cell.length_c   1.000
_cell.angle_alpha   90.00
_cell.angle_beta   90.00
_cell.angle_gamma   90.00
#
_symmetry.space_group_name_H-M   'P 1'
#
loop_
_entity.id
_entity.type
_entity.pdbx_description
1 polymer ?
#
loop_
_entity_poly.entity_id
_entity_poly.type
_entity_poly.pdbx_seq_one_letter_code
_entity_poly.pdbx_strand_id
1 'polypeptide(L)'
;MDGTTGKATFGKIDLNGEQGTIGGLTNKTWDPNNYVSGQAATEDQLKEVDKKVEDLGNTIGKGYTFAGDKGSVNKKLGDTVKIAGDGKNISTAVTDSGELKIELNEEIEVKQITSEKMILKNSDGSTTDVGETLKEHSEKIEENAQSIKKGLNFAGNHGTTNK
;
A
#
# COMPACT_ATOMS: atom_id res chain seq x y z
N MET A 1 -16.06 35.76 -60.57
CA MET A 1 -15.15 34.69 -60.08
C MET A 1 -15.96 33.41 -60.09
N ASP A 2 -15.44 32.35 -60.73
CA ASP A 2 -16.07 31.02 -60.82
C ASP A 2 -15.92 30.18 -59.54
N GLY A 3 -15.21 30.72 -58.54
CA GLY A 3 -15.04 30.12 -57.22
C GLY A 3 -13.98 29.03 -57.15
N THR A 4 -13.40 28.60 -58.28
CA THR A 4 -12.42 27.50 -58.35
C THR A 4 -10.97 27.98 -58.32
N THR A 5 -10.70 29.23 -58.72
CA THR A 5 -9.34 29.83 -58.74
C THR A 5 -9.28 31.25 -58.14
N GLY A 6 -10.39 31.75 -57.60
CA GLY A 6 -10.51 33.12 -57.10
C GLY A 6 -9.75 33.38 -55.81
N LYS A 7 -9.13 34.56 -55.70
CA LYS A 7 -8.56 35.10 -54.46
C LYS A 7 -9.30 36.38 -54.08
N ALA A 8 -9.68 36.50 -52.81
CA ALA A 8 -10.38 37.66 -52.29
C ALA A 8 -9.90 37.99 -50.88
N THR A 9 -9.79 39.29 -50.57
CA THR A 9 -9.41 39.78 -49.24
C THR A 9 -10.54 40.63 -48.68
N PHE A 10 -10.93 40.35 -47.43
CA PHE A 10 -11.97 41.06 -46.69
C PHE A 10 -11.40 41.55 -45.36
N GLY A 11 -10.93 42.80 -45.34
CA GLY A 11 -10.20 43.33 -44.19
C GLY A 11 -8.93 42.52 -43.95
N LYS A 12 -8.87 41.81 -42.80
CA LYS A 12 -7.74 40.92 -42.47
C LYS A 12 -7.87 39.51 -43.04
N ILE A 13 -9.05 39.11 -43.52
CA ILE A 13 -9.34 37.75 -43.96
C ILE A 13 -8.93 37.56 -45.41
N ASP A 14 -8.23 36.46 -45.70
CA ASP A 14 -7.82 36.08 -47.05
C ASP A 14 -8.48 34.76 -47.46
N LEU A 15 -9.19 34.75 -48.59
CA LEU A 15 -9.79 33.57 -49.19
C LEU A 15 -8.98 33.15 -50.40
N ASN A 16 -8.55 31.88 -50.44
CA ASN A 16 -7.83 31.31 -51.57
C ASN A 16 -8.58 30.09 -52.10
N GLY A 17 -9.36 30.27 -53.17
CA GLY A 17 -10.11 29.19 -53.81
C GLY A 17 -9.23 28.13 -54.48
N GLU A 18 -8.03 28.51 -54.93
CA GLU A 18 -7.06 27.58 -55.54
C GLU A 18 -6.47 26.60 -54.50
N GLN A 19 -6.23 27.06 -53.27
CA GLN A 19 -5.73 26.21 -52.17
C GLN A 19 -6.83 25.65 -51.27
N GLY A 20 -8.05 26.16 -51.37
CA GLY A 20 -9.17 25.79 -50.49
C GLY A 20 -9.00 26.28 -49.05
N THR A 21 -8.32 27.41 -48.83
CA THR A 21 -7.97 27.90 -47.49
C THR A 21 -8.60 29.26 -47.17
N ILE A 22 -8.80 29.48 -45.87
CA ILE A 22 -9.18 30.76 -45.28
C ILE A 22 -8.07 31.18 -44.33
N GLY A 23 -7.34 32.23 -44.68
CA GLY A 23 -6.27 32.82 -43.89
C GLY A 23 -6.67 34.11 -43.19
N GLY A 24 -5.73 34.69 -42.43
CA GLY A 24 -5.92 36.01 -41.81
C GLY A 24 -6.80 36.03 -40.56
N LEU A 25 -7.26 34.85 -40.11
CA LEU A 25 -7.98 34.67 -38.85
C LEU A 25 -7.10 35.06 -37.66
N THR A 26 -7.68 35.84 -36.73
CA THR A 26 -6.93 36.40 -35.59
C THR A 26 -7.11 35.61 -34.29
N ASN A 27 -8.06 34.67 -34.23
CA ASN A 27 -8.30 33.81 -33.07
C ASN A 27 -7.25 32.70 -32.99
N LYS A 28 -6.10 32.98 -32.37
CA LYS A 28 -4.96 32.04 -32.31
C LYS A 28 -4.86 31.24 -31.01
N THR A 29 -5.54 31.67 -29.95
CA THR A 29 -5.44 31.05 -28.62
C THR A 29 -6.76 30.43 -28.22
N TRP A 30 -6.74 29.31 -27.51
CA TRP A 30 -7.95 28.65 -27.01
C TRP A 30 -8.27 29.09 -25.57
N ASP A 31 -9.40 29.79 -25.39
CA ASP A 31 -9.98 30.12 -24.09
C ASP A 31 -11.27 29.30 -23.85
N PRO A 32 -11.28 28.34 -22.91
CA PRO A 32 -12.44 27.48 -22.67
C PRO A 32 -13.64 28.23 -22.08
N ASN A 33 -13.45 29.41 -21.48
CA ASN A 33 -14.52 30.18 -20.84
C ASN A 33 -15.16 31.21 -21.77
N ASN A 34 -14.48 31.58 -22.86
CA ASN A 34 -14.89 32.66 -23.76
C ASN A 34 -14.83 32.23 -25.23
N TYR A 35 -15.55 31.17 -25.57
CA TYR A 35 -15.68 30.74 -26.97
C TYR A 35 -16.75 31.55 -27.72
N VAL A 36 -16.53 31.80 -29.01
CA VAL A 36 -17.47 32.50 -29.87
C VAL A 36 -18.22 31.49 -30.73
N SER A 37 -19.51 31.30 -30.43
CA SER A 37 -20.38 30.40 -31.19
C SER A 37 -20.49 30.81 -32.66
N GLY A 38 -20.41 29.84 -33.57
CA GLY A 38 -20.50 30.05 -35.02
C GLY A 38 -19.25 30.62 -35.68
N GLN A 39 -18.21 30.97 -34.91
CA GLN A 39 -16.92 31.38 -35.47
C GLN A 39 -16.06 30.14 -35.78
N ALA A 40 -15.35 30.17 -36.92
CA ALA A 40 -14.40 29.12 -37.28
C ALA A 40 -13.18 29.12 -36.34
N ALA A 41 -12.74 27.93 -35.91
CA ALA A 41 -11.49 27.75 -35.17
C ALA A 41 -10.27 27.81 -36.10
N THR A 42 -9.11 28.24 -35.58
CA THR A 42 -7.84 28.20 -36.32
C THR A 42 -7.04 26.93 -36.01
N GLU A 43 -6.09 26.59 -36.89
CA GLU A 43 -5.11 25.52 -36.65
C GLU A 43 -4.26 25.78 -35.39
N ASP A 44 -4.01 27.06 -35.05
CA ASP A 44 -3.30 27.42 -33.81
C ASP A 44 -4.12 26.98 -32.56
N GLN A 45 -5.43 27.22 -32.54
CA GLN A 45 -6.31 26.75 -31.46
C GLN A 45 -6.42 25.21 -31.44
N LEU A 46 -6.49 24.57 -32.61
CA LEU A 46 -6.51 23.11 -32.70
C LEU A 46 -5.21 22.49 -32.17
N LYS A 47 -4.06 23.10 -32.47
CA LYS A 47 -2.74 22.68 -31.97
C LYS A 47 -2.66 22.77 -30.44
N GLU A 48 -3.22 23.82 -29.83
CA GLU A 48 -3.28 23.91 -28.37
C GLU A 48 -4.13 22.78 -27.76
N VAL A 49 -5.23 22.40 -28.40
CA VAL A 49 -6.08 21.28 -27.98
C VAL A 49 -5.36 19.95 -28.16
N ASP A 50 -4.73 19.71 -29.32
CA ASP A 50 -3.94 18.52 -29.60
C ASP A 50 -2.84 18.32 -28.55
N LYS A 51 -2.11 19.39 -28.23
CA LYS A 51 -1.12 19.38 -27.16
C LYS A 51 -1.71 19.00 -25.79
N LYS A 52 -2.90 19.52 -25.44
CA LYS A 52 -3.56 19.14 -24.17
C LYS A 52 -3.95 17.67 -24.14
N VAL A 53 -4.38 17.12 -25.28
CA VAL A 53 -4.70 15.69 -25.41
C VAL A 53 -3.44 14.84 -25.27
N GLU A 54 -2.33 15.24 -25.92
CA GLU A 54 -1.04 14.58 -25.81
C GLU A 54 -0.51 14.61 -24.36
N ASP A 55 -0.51 15.79 -23.72
CA ASP A 55 -0.06 15.97 -22.34
C ASP A 55 -0.91 15.14 -21.35
N LEU A 56 -2.23 15.05 -21.58
CA LEU A 56 -3.14 14.19 -20.81
C LEU A 56 -2.78 12.71 -21.00
N GLY A 57 -2.59 12.27 -22.24
CA GLY A 57 -2.19 10.89 -22.56
C GLY A 57 -0.86 10.51 -21.90
N ASN A 58 0.13 11.41 -21.97
CA ASN A 58 1.42 11.24 -21.29
C ASN A 58 1.28 11.16 -19.77
N THR A 59 0.43 12.00 -19.18
CA THR A 59 0.21 12.02 -17.73
C THR A 59 -0.48 10.75 -17.24
N ILE A 60 -1.55 10.32 -17.91
CA ILE A 60 -2.25 9.06 -17.59
C ILE A 60 -1.32 7.86 -17.82
N GLY A 61 -0.48 7.91 -18.86
CA GLY A 61 0.47 6.85 -19.22
C GLY A 61 1.59 6.61 -18.19
N LYS A 62 1.88 7.59 -17.31
CA LYS A 62 2.87 7.44 -16.23
C LYS A 62 2.44 6.43 -15.16
N GLY A 63 1.14 6.26 -14.94
CA GLY A 63 0.61 5.37 -13.91
C GLY A 63 1.04 5.74 -12.48
N TYR A 64 0.97 4.76 -11.59
CA TYR A 64 1.41 4.84 -10.19
C TYR A 64 2.47 3.78 -9.89
N THR A 65 3.50 4.15 -9.16
CA THR A 65 4.56 3.24 -8.72
C THR A 65 4.31 2.81 -7.28
N PHE A 66 4.20 1.49 -7.07
CA PHE A 66 4.12 0.86 -5.75
C PHE A 66 5.50 0.28 -5.43
N ALA A 67 6.08 0.68 -4.30
CA ALA A 67 7.36 0.17 -3.81
C ALA A 67 7.14 -0.51 -2.46
N GLY A 68 7.86 -1.62 -2.24
CA GLY A 68 7.93 -2.27 -0.94
C GLY A 68 9.35 -2.20 -0.39
N ASP A 69 9.59 -2.89 0.73
CA ASP A 69 10.93 -3.04 1.32
C ASP A 69 11.96 -3.59 0.31
N LYS A 70 11.49 -4.35 -0.67
CA LYS A 70 12.27 -4.80 -1.83
C LYS A 70 11.48 -4.61 -3.11
N GLY A 71 12.11 -3.99 -4.10
CA GLY A 71 11.57 -3.84 -5.45
C GLY A 71 10.44 -2.83 -5.57
N SER A 72 10.00 -2.62 -6.81
CA SER A 72 8.88 -1.74 -7.15
C SER A 72 8.19 -2.22 -8.43
N VAL A 73 6.94 -1.78 -8.60
CA VAL A 73 6.15 -2.03 -9.81
C VAL A 73 5.41 -0.77 -10.21
N ASN A 74 5.38 -0.46 -11.50
CA ASN A 74 4.54 0.59 -12.06
C ASN A 74 3.24 -0.02 -12.61
N LYS A 75 2.12 0.62 -12.30
CA LYS A 75 0.77 0.18 -12.66
C LYS A 75 0.04 1.31 -13.36
N LYS A 76 -0.55 1.02 -14.51
CA LYS A 76 -1.27 1.99 -15.34
C LYS A 76 -2.76 1.99 -15.00
N LEU A 77 -3.48 3.00 -15.48
CA LEU A 77 -4.93 3.05 -15.35
C LEU A 77 -5.56 1.79 -15.98
N GLY A 78 -6.46 1.14 -15.24
CA GLY A 78 -7.08 -0.12 -15.63
C GLY A 78 -6.35 -1.37 -15.13
N ASP A 79 -5.11 -1.26 -14.66
CA ASP A 79 -4.44 -2.39 -14.02
C ASP A 79 -5.03 -2.66 -12.63
N THR A 80 -5.04 -3.94 -12.24
CA THR A 80 -5.33 -4.35 -10.86
C THR A 80 -4.02 -4.50 -10.06
N VAL A 81 -3.99 -3.92 -8.86
CA VAL A 81 -2.93 -4.15 -7.88
C VAL A 81 -3.43 -5.16 -6.85
N LYS A 82 -2.72 -6.28 -6.73
CA LYS A 82 -3.02 -7.29 -5.71
C LYS A 82 -2.13 -7.02 -4.50
N ILE A 83 -2.75 -6.92 -3.34
CA ILE A 83 -2.07 -6.92 -2.05
C ILE A 83 -2.34 -8.29 -1.46
N ALA A 84 -1.28 -9.04 -1.19
CA ALA A 84 -1.37 -10.42 -0.70
C ALA A 84 -0.66 -10.50 0.65
N GLY A 85 -1.23 -11.27 1.57
CA GLY A 85 -0.53 -11.71 2.75
C GLY A 85 0.61 -12.68 2.43
N ASP A 86 1.28 -13.16 3.48
CA ASP A 86 2.37 -14.15 3.36
C ASP A 86 1.86 -15.59 3.19
N GLY A 87 0.53 -15.78 3.17
CA GLY A 87 -0.12 -17.08 3.10
C GLY A 87 -0.06 -17.88 4.39
N LYS A 88 0.41 -17.28 5.50
CA LYS A 88 0.59 -17.95 6.79
C LYS A 88 0.10 -17.11 7.96
N ASN A 89 0.73 -15.96 8.19
CA ASN A 89 0.51 -15.12 9.38
C ASN A 89 -0.34 -13.89 9.07
N ILE A 90 -0.31 -13.40 7.83
CA ILE A 90 -1.05 -12.21 7.39
C ILE A 90 -2.09 -12.63 6.36
N SER A 91 -3.33 -12.20 6.56
CA SER A 91 -4.40 -12.26 5.57
C SER A 91 -4.77 -10.88 5.09
N THR A 92 -5.28 -10.85 3.86
CA THR A 92 -5.71 -9.62 3.18
C THR A 92 -7.03 -9.89 2.50
N ALA A 93 -8.01 -9.02 2.73
CA ALA A 93 -9.34 -9.12 2.12
C ALA A 93 -9.82 -7.73 1.70
N VAL A 94 -10.70 -7.68 0.71
CA VAL A 94 -11.43 -6.45 0.37
C VAL A 94 -12.87 -6.68 0.79
N THR A 95 -13.41 -5.76 1.59
CA THR A 95 -14.82 -5.81 2.02
C THR A 95 -15.74 -5.48 0.85
N ASP A 96 -17.04 -5.80 0.98
CA ASP A 96 -18.04 -5.38 0.00
C ASP A 96 -18.17 -3.85 -0.12
N SER A 97 -17.74 -3.10 0.91
CA SER A 97 -17.65 -1.63 0.89
C SER A 97 -16.37 -1.09 0.20
N GLY A 98 -15.47 -1.98 -0.23
CA GLY A 98 -14.22 -1.62 -0.92
C GLY A 98 -13.05 -1.30 0.01
N GLU A 99 -13.16 -1.57 1.31
CA GLU A 99 -12.06 -1.37 2.25
C GLU A 99 -11.06 -2.53 2.18
N LEU A 100 -9.77 -2.21 2.10
CA LEU A 100 -8.72 -3.21 2.26
C LEU A 100 -8.50 -3.51 3.73
N LYS A 101 -8.80 -4.75 4.14
CA LYS A 101 -8.43 -5.31 5.44
C LYS A 101 -7.10 -6.03 5.35
N ILE A 102 -6.25 -5.80 6.34
CA ILE A 102 -4.98 -6.50 6.55
C ILE A 102 -4.96 -6.94 8.01
N GLU A 103 -4.93 -8.24 8.25
CA GLU A 103 -5.15 -8.83 9.57
C GLU A 103 -4.11 -9.92 9.85
N LEU A 104 -3.84 -10.15 11.13
CA LEU A 104 -3.13 -11.35 11.58
C LEU A 104 -4.10 -12.54 11.55
N ASN A 105 -3.61 -13.70 11.16
CA ASN A 105 -4.38 -14.93 11.26
C ASN A 105 -4.49 -15.38 12.72
N GLU A 106 -5.52 -16.19 13.03
CA GLU A 106 -5.72 -16.74 14.37
C GLU A 106 -4.55 -17.59 14.84
N GLU A 107 -3.94 -18.34 13.91
CA GLU A 107 -2.70 -19.08 14.13
C GLU A 107 -1.52 -18.33 13.49
N ILE A 108 -0.45 -18.16 14.26
CA ILE A 108 0.78 -17.51 13.83
C ILE A 108 1.94 -18.49 13.93
N GLU A 109 2.55 -18.78 12.78
CA GLU A 109 3.73 -19.62 12.64
C GLU A 109 5.00 -18.75 12.65
N VAL A 110 5.77 -18.85 13.74
CA VAL A 110 7.08 -18.21 13.88
C VAL A 110 8.14 -19.25 14.24
N LYS A 111 9.36 -19.08 13.72
CA LYS A 111 10.47 -20.00 14.01
C LYS A 111 10.98 -19.88 15.45
N GLN A 112 11.03 -18.65 15.96
CA GLN A 112 11.53 -18.34 17.28
C GLN A 112 10.86 -17.07 17.79
N ILE A 113 10.55 -17.07 19.09
CA ILE A 113 10.14 -15.89 19.83
C ILE A 113 11.32 -15.49 20.70
N THR A 114 11.77 -14.25 20.55
CA THR A 114 12.75 -13.63 21.45
C THR A 114 12.06 -12.49 22.17
N SER A 115 11.96 -12.62 23.48
CA SER A 115 11.27 -11.65 24.35
C SER A 115 12.07 -11.43 25.61
N GLU A 116 12.14 -10.19 26.11
CA GLU A 116 12.72 -9.91 27.43
C GLU A 116 11.88 -10.51 28.57
N LYS A 117 10.56 -10.59 28.38
CA LYS A 117 9.60 -11.12 29.35
C LYS A 117 8.48 -11.86 28.62
N MET A 118 8.14 -13.07 29.07
CA MET A 118 7.00 -13.83 28.54
C MET A 118 5.90 -13.93 29.61
N ILE A 119 4.80 -13.23 29.36
CA ILE A 119 3.61 -13.24 30.20
C ILE A 119 2.51 -14.02 29.50
N LEU A 120 2.02 -15.08 30.15
CA LEU A 120 0.87 -15.85 29.67
C LEU A 120 -0.37 -15.45 30.47
N LYS A 121 -1.48 -15.17 29.78
CA LYS A 121 -2.78 -14.93 30.41
C LYS A 121 -3.51 -16.26 30.57
N ASN A 122 -3.91 -16.57 31.79
CA ASN A 122 -4.69 -17.76 32.12
C ASN A 122 -6.17 -17.54 31.79
N SER A 123 -6.95 -18.62 31.70
CA SER A 123 -8.39 -18.56 31.41
C SER A 123 -9.19 -17.78 32.45
N ASP A 124 -8.69 -17.69 33.69
CA ASP A 124 -9.27 -16.89 34.77
C ASP A 124 -8.92 -15.40 34.70
N GLY A 125 -8.12 -15.00 33.71
CA GLY A 125 -7.67 -13.63 33.50
C GLY A 125 -6.40 -13.23 34.28
N SER A 126 -5.90 -14.08 35.18
CA SER A 126 -4.60 -13.89 35.82
C SER A 126 -3.46 -14.03 34.81
N THR A 127 -2.27 -13.58 35.20
CA THR A 127 -1.07 -13.65 34.35
C THR A 127 0.06 -14.37 35.04
N THR A 128 0.78 -15.20 34.30
CA THR A 128 1.99 -15.89 34.76
C THR A 128 3.20 -15.34 34.04
N ASP A 129 4.18 -14.85 34.81
CA ASP A 129 5.52 -14.61 34.30
C ASP A 129 6.27 -15.95 34.22
N VAL A 130 6.49 -16.41 32.99
CA VAL A 130 7.14 -17.70 32.76
C VAL A 130 8.62 -17.65 33.15
N GLY A 131 9.29 -16.50 32.97
CA GLY A 131 10.68 -16.33 33.36
C GLY A 131 10.87 -16.40 34.88
N GLU A 132 10.02 -15.69 35.63
CA GLU A 132 10.01 -15.74 37.10
C GLU A 132 9.67 -17.14 37.62
N THR A 133 8.64 -17.77 37.05
CA THR A 133 8.22 -19.13 37.42
C THR A 133 9.34 -20.16 37.19
N LEU A 134 10.03 -20.11 36.05
CA LEU A 134 11.14 -21.01 35.75
C LEU A 134 12.34 -20.75 36.68
N LYS A 135 12.61 -19.49 37.01
CA LYS A 135 13.65 -19.13 37.97
C LYS A 135 13.34 -19.68 39.36
N GLU A 136 12.15 -19.48 39.89
CA GLU A 136 11.73 -20.04 41.19
C GLU A 136 11.82 -21.57 41.21
N HIS A 137 11.38 -22.25 40.15
CA HIS A 137 11.52 -23.69 40.04
C HIS A 137 12.99 -24.13 40.04
N SER A 138 13.87 -23.40 39.35
CA SER A 138 15.30 -23.70 39.35
C SER A 138 15.93 -23.56 40.74
N GLU A 139 15.55 -22.54 41.51
CA GLU A 139 16.00 -22.31 42.88
C GLU A 139 15.52 -23.42 43.82
N LYS A 140 14.23 -23.78 43.76
CA LYS A 140 13.65 -24.89 44.56
C LYS A 140 14.30 -26.24 44.26
N ILE A 141 14.65 -26.51 43.00
CA ILE A 141 15.36 -27.74 42.62
C ILE A 141 16.75 -27.78 43.24
N GLU A 142 17.48 -26.66 43.24
CA GLU A 142 18.80 -26.57 43.85
C GLU A 142 18.74 -26.75 45.38
N GLU A 143 17.78 -26.10 46.05
CA GLU A 143 17.54 -26.29 47.49
C GLU A 143 17.23 -27.76 47.85
N ASN A 144 16.39 -28.42 47.04
CA ASN A 144 16.07 -29.83 47.23
C ASN A 144 17.31 -30.72 47.01
N ALA A 145 18.11 -30.45 45.99
CA ALA A 145 19.36 -31.18 45.74
C ALA A 145 20.34 -31.04 46.91
N GLN A 146 20.43 -29.85 47.50
CA GLN A 146 21.26 -29.62 48.69
C GLN A 146 20.73 -30.37 49.93
N SER A 147 19.41 -30.39 50.13
CA SER A 147 18.76 -31.13 51.21
C SER A 147 19.01 -32.64 51.11
N ILE A 148 18.95 -33.21 49.90
CA ILE A 148 19.25 -34.63 49.66
C ILE A 148 20.72 -34.94 49.97
N LYS A 149 21.67 -34.08 49.53
CA LYS A 149 23.11 -34.25 49.81
C LYS A 149 23.44 -34.23 51.29
N LYS A 150 22.72 -33.42 52.09
CA LYS A 150 22.88 -33.36 53.54
C LYS A 150 22.39 -34.61 54.26
N GLY A 151 21.79 -35.56 53.52
CA GLY A 151 21.07 -36.70 54.07
C GLY A 151 19.67 -36.25 54.49
N LEU A 152 18.65 -36.97 54.03
CA LEU A 152 17.35 -36.90 54.69
C LEU A 152 17.64 -37.17 56.17
N ASN A 153 17.37 -36.19 57.04
CA ASN A 153 17.46 -36.34 58.48
C ASN A 153 16.37 -37.36 58.91
N PHE A 154 16.55 -38.62 58.55
CA PHE A 154 15.88 -39.74 59.19
C PHE A 154 16.52 -39.82 60.57
N ALA A 155 16.06 -38.94 61.47
CA ALA A 155 16.13 -39.18 62.89
C ALA A 155 15.31 -40.45 63.12
N GLY A 156 15.92 -41.61 62.84
CA GLY A 156 15.43 -42.90 63.26
C GLY A 156 15.28 -42.79 64.76
N ASN A 157 14.03 -42.73 65.20
CA ASN A 157 13.67 -42.88 66.59
C ASN A 157 14.16 -44.28 67.01
N HIS A 158 15.41 -44.38 67.46
CA HIS A 158 15.90 -45.58 68.11
C HIS A 158 15.19 -45.65 69.45
N GLY A 159 13.97 -46.19 69.44
CA GLY A 159 13.30 -46.65 70.64
C GLY A 159 14.28 -47.56 71.36
N THR A 160 14.66 -47.16 72.57
CA THR A 160 15.55 -47.94 73.43
C THR A 160 14.92 -49.31 73.64
N THR A 161 15.53 -50.36 73.10
CA THR A 161 15.20 -51.73 73.48
C THR A 161 15.84 -51.98 74.85
N ASN A 162 15.02 -51.93 75.90
CA ASN A 162 15.42 -52.41 77.22
C ASN A 162 15.73 -53.91 77.11
N LYS A 163 16.92 -54.28 77.60
CA LYS A 163 17.42 -55.65 77.70
C LYS A 163 16.56 -56.51 78.62
#